data_AF-A0A914CSF0-F1
#
_entry.id   AF-A0A914CSF0-F1
#
_cell.length_a   1.000
_cell.length_b   1.000
_cell.length_c   1.000
_cell.angle_alpha   90.00
_cell.angle_beta   90.00
_cell.angle_gamma   90.00
#
_symmetry.space_group_name_H-M   'P 1'
#
loop_
_entity.id
_entity.type
_entity.pdbx_description
1 polymer ?
#
loop_
_entity_poly.entity_id
_entity_poly.type
_entity_poly.pdbx_seq_one_letter_code
_entity_poly.pdbx_strand_id
1 'polypeptide(L)'
;YSASEKALVPIDLYHKPFSITFGFMKDISFPILDPTDRETLCLEGSLVIGCNKRGEVCNLFQSGRLLINHEMVLKCIARALSRCEHVTDLIVAVVERQKRSEMGVTSVPVEITNPNVPDHVPKVEEEEMSIG
;
A
#
# COMPACT_ATOMS: atom_id res chain seq x y z
N TYR A 1 -30.42 1.21 -32.27
CA TYR A 1 -29.04 0.73 -32.08
C TYR A 1 -29.07 -0.45 -31.12
N SER A 2 -28.73 -1.66 -31.58
CA SER A 2 -28.70 -2.87 -30.75
C SER A 2 -27.44 -2.89 -29.88
N ALA A 3 -27.52 -3.55 -28.72
CA ALA A 3 -26.47 -3.59 -27.70
C ALA A 3 -25.23 -4.42 -28.09
N SER A 4 -25.15 -4.96 -29.31
CA SER A 4 -24.23 -6.03 -29.67
C SER A 4 -22.96 -5.61 -30.44
N GLU A 5 -22.71 -4.30 -30.63
CA GLU A 5 -21.63 -3.84 -31.53
C GLU A 5 -20.83 -2.62 -31.02
N LYS A 6 -20.87 -2.31 -29.71
CA LYS A 6 -19.92 -1.33 -29.17
C LYS A 6 -18.63 -2.05 -28.76
N ALA A 7 -17.68 -2.12 -29.68
CA ALA A 7 -16.29 -2.40 -29.32
C ALA A 7 -15.87 -1.41 -28.21
N LEU A 8 -15.34 -1.93 -27.10
CA LEU A 8 -14.91 -1.10 -25.98
C LEU A 8 -13.73 -0.24 -26.42
N VAL A 9 -13.88 1.08 -26.31
CA VAL A 9 -12.78 2.02 -26.60
C VAL A 9 -11.96 2.18 -25.32
N PRO A 10 -10.63 1.90 -25.35
CA PRO A 10 -9.78 2.08 -24.18
C PRO A 10 -9.66 3.56 -23.81
N ILE A 11 -9.55 3.82 -22.51
CA ILE A 11 -9.29 5.16 -21.96
C ILE A 11 -7.81 5.25 -21.56
N ASP A 12 -7.18 6.39 -21.85
CA ASP A 12 -5.82 6.69 -21.42
C ASP A 12 -5.80 7.17 -19.96
N LEU A 13 -5.26 6.33 -19.08
CA LEU A 13 -5.13 6.62 -17.66
C LEU A 13 -3.68 7.03 -17.31
N TYR A 14 -3.44 8.34 -17.22
CA TYR A 14 -2.11 8.93 -16.99
C TYR A 14 -1.54 8.67 -15.59
N HIS A 15 -2.38 8.70 -14.55
CA HIS A 15 -1.98 8.44 -13.17
C HIS A 15 -2.85 7.35 -12.58
N LYS A 16 -2.22 6.45 -11.82
CA LYS A 16 -2.87 5.32 -11.16
C LYS A 16 -2.55 5.44 -9.66
N PRO A 17 -3.32 6.24 -8.91
CA PRO A 17 -3.10 6.38 -7.49
C PRO A 17 -3.59 5.13 -6.76
N PHE A 18 -2.86 4.73 -5.72
CA PHE A 18 -3.24 3.67 -4.79
C PHE A 18 -3.42 4.28 -3.40
N SER A 19 -4.43 3.78 -2.69
CA SER A 19 -4.67 4.15 -1.29
C SER A 19 -4.09 3.07 -0.39
N ILE A 20 -3.29 3.49 0.58
CA ILE A 20 -2.63 2.63 1.54
C ILE A 20 -3.09 3.04 2.93
N THR A 21 -3.51 2.06 3.71
CA THR A 21 -4.14 2.33 5.01
C THR A 21 -3.20 1.91 6.13
N PHE A 22 -2.99 2.82 7.07
CA PHE A 22 -2.28 2.55 8.31
C PHE A 22 -3.27 2.55 9.48
N GLY A 23 -3.28 1.49 10.26
CA GLY A 23 -4.05 1.36 11.48
C GLY A 23 -3.21 1.69 12.71
N PHE A 24 -3.81 2.37 13.68
CA PHE A 24 -3.16 2.72 14.93
C PHE A 24 -3.93 2.13 16.11
N MET A 25 -3.20 1.54 17.06
CA MET A 25 -3.74 0.95 18.28
C MET A 25 -3.02 1.57 19.49
N LYS A 26 -3.74 1.67 20.61
CA LYS A 26 -3.27 2.33 21.83
C LYS A 26 -1.93 1.81 22.36
N ASP A 27 -1.75 0.51 22.29
CA ASP A 27 -0.65 -0.20 22.95
C ASP A 27 0.47 -0.58 21.98
N ILE A 28 0.40 -0.15 20.71
CA ILE A 28 1.41 -0.45 19.69
C ILE A 28 2.01 0.85 19.15
N SER A 29 3.32 1.00 19.31
CA SER A 29 4.07 2.18 18.84
C SER A 29 4.21 2.26 17.32
N PHE A 30 4.02 1.16 16.60
CA PHE A 30 4.12 1.08 15.14
C PHE A 30 2.75 0.91 14.47
N PRO A 31 2.46 1.66 13.40
CA PRO A 31 1.22 1.49 12.67
C PRO A 31 1.18 0.17 11.91
N ILE A 32 0.01 -0.45 11.89
CA ILE A 32 -0.28 -1.67 11.13
C ILE A 32 -0.58 -1.27 9.68
N LEU A 33 0.07 -1.90 8.71
CA LEU A 33 -0.17 -1.67 7.28
C LEU A 33 -1.31 -2.57 6.78
N ASP A 34 -2.25 -1.99 6.03
CA ASP A 34 -3.39 -2.69 5.41
C ASP A 34 -4.15 -3.60 6.39
N PRO A 35 -4.74 -3.03 7.46
CA PRO A 35 -5.40 -3.81 8.50
C PRO A 35 -6.58 -4.61 7.94
N THR A 36 -6.70 -5.86 8.39
CA THR A 36 -7.83 -6.74 8.12
C THR A 36 -9.09 -6.27 8.86
N ASP A 37 -10.25 -6.85 8.52
CA ASP A 37 -11.51 -6.55 9.21
C ASP A 37 -11.41 -6.76 10.72
N ARG A 38 -10.70 -7.82 11.15
CA ARG A 38 -10.52 -8.12 12.58
C ARG A 38 -9.59 -7.14 13.27
N GLU A 39 -8.49 -6.76 12.62
CA GLU A 39 -7.55 -5.77 13.17
C GLU A 39 -8.22 -4.40 13.26
N THR A 40 -9.02 -4.04 12.27
CA THR A 40 -9.73 -2.75 12.21
C THR A 40 -10.63 -2.50 13.41
N LEU A 41 -11.24 -3.55 13.97
CA LEU A 41 -12.07 -3.46 15.18
C LEU A 41 -11.29 -3.09 16.44
N CYS A 42 -9.98 -3.34 16.47
CA CYS A 42 -9.11 -3.03 17.60
C CYS A 42 -8.42 -1.67 17.46
N LEU A 43 -8.57 -0.98 16.33
CA LEU A 43 -7.91 0.28 16.06
C LEU A 43 -8.63 1.45 16.74
N GLU A 44 -7.86 2.43 17.22
CA GLU A 44 -8.39 3.71 17.71
C GLU A 44 -8.58 4.73 16.58
N GLY A 45 -7.87 4.51 15.47
CA GLY A 45 -7.94 5.35 14.29
C GLY A 45 -7.07 4.81 13.15
N SER A 46 -7.17 5.48 12.00
CA SER A 46 -6.44 5.10 10.79
C SER A 46 -5.96 6.31 10.01
N LEU A 47 -4.86 6.15 9.29
CA LEU A 47 -4.33 7.12 8.32
C LEU A 47 -4.32 6.48 6.94
N VAL A 48 -5.10 7.05 6.02
CA VAL A 48 -5.14 6.62 4.61
C VAL A 48 -4.30 7.60 3.79
N ILE A 49 -3.35 7.06 3.03
CA ILE A 49 -2.44 7.82 2.18
C ILE A 49 -2.69 7.39 0.74
N GLY A 50 -3.13 8.34 -0.08
CA GLY A 50 -3.21 8.16 -1.53
C GLY A 50 -1.89 8.59 -2.14
N CYS A 51 -1.23 7.71 -2.89
CA CYS A 51 0.00 8.05 -3.61
C CYS A 51 0.09 7.35 -4.96
N ASN A 52 1.03 7.79 -5.79
CA ASN A 52 1.29 7.20 -7.10
C ASN A 52 2.72 6.66 -7.22
N LYS A 53 2.99 5.90 -8.28
CA LYS A 53 4.33 5.36 -8.59
C LYS A 53 5.41 6.44 -8.82
N ARG A 54 5.04 7.70 -9.05
CA ARG A 54 5.99 8.82 -9.21
C ARG A 54 6.47 9.39 -7.87
N GLY A 55 5.99 8.85 -6.75
CA GLY A 55 6.35 9.35 -5.42
C GLY A 55 5.48 10.52 -4.96
N GLU A 56 4.39 10.83 -5.66
CA GLU A 56 3.52 11.96 -5.34
C GLU A 56 2.38 11.50 -4.43
N VAL A 57 2.17 12.22 -3.32
CA VAL A 57 1.01 12.03 -2.45
C VAL A 57 -0.16 12.81 -3.02
N CYS A 58 -1.27 12.14 -3.31
CA CYS A 58 -2.49 12.73 -3.84
C CYS A 58 -3.56 12.97 -2.78
N ASN A 59 -3.52 12.25 -1.65
CA ASN A 59 -4.47 12.44 -0.55
C ASN A 59 -3.88 11.98 0.79
N LEU A 60 -4.33 12.61 1.88
CA LEU A 60 -4.06 12.21 3.25
C LEU A 60 -5.37 12.32 4.05
N PHE A 61 -5.83 11.22 4.63
CA PHE A 61 -7.08 11.18 5.39
C PHE A 61 -6.86 10.48 6.73
N GLN A 62 -7.15 11.18 7.82
CA GLN A 62 -7.11 10.63 9.17
C GLN A 62 -8.53 10.39 9.68
N SER A 63 -8.75 9.21 10.25
CA SER A 63 -10.00 8.82 10.90
C SER A 63 -9.76 8.41 12.35
N GLY A 64 -10.79 8.54 13.18
CA GLY A 64 -10.77 8.15 14.59
C GLY A 64 -10.10 9.17 15.51
N ARG A 65 -9.86 8.76 16.76
CA ARG A 65 -9.28 9.62 17.81
C ARG A 65 -7.79 9.38 17.88
N LEU A 66 -7.09 9.87 16.87
CA LEU A 66 -5.69 9.56 16.70
C LEU A 66 -4.81 10.80 16.89
N LEU A 67 -3.81 10.68 17.77
CA LEU A 67 -2.78 11.70 17.99
C LEU A 67 -1.48 11.22 17.34
N ILE A 68 -1.24 11.63 16.09
CA ILE A 68 -0.01 11.30 15.35
C ILE A 68 0.92 12.51 15.37
N ASN A 69 2.20 12.29 15.67
CA ASN A 69 3.22 13.32 15.45
C ASN A 69 3.58 13.43 13.95
N HIS A 70 4.11 14.59 13.54
CA HIS A 70 4.48 14.80 12.14
C HIS A 70 5.53 13.78 11.64
N GLU A 71 6.45 13.37 12.50
CA GLU A 71 7.50 12.41 12.16
C GLU A 71 6.93 11.03 11.78
N MET A 72 5.93 10.54 12.51
CA MET A 72 5.25 9.29 12.21
C MET A 72 4.45 9.39 10.91
N VAL A 73 3.82 10.54 10.63
CA VAL A 73 3.16 10.76 9.33
C VAL A 73 4.17 10.66 8.19
N LEU A 74 5.34 11.28 8.31
CA LEU A 74 6.39 11.20 7.29
C LEU A 74 6.91 9.76 7.11
N LYS A 75 7.07 9.01 8.21
CA LYS A 75 7.42 7.57 8.16
C LYS A 75 6.35 6.75 7.44
N CYS A 76 5.06 7.03 7.70
CA CYS A 76 3.96 6.36 7.01
C CYS A 76 3.95 6.69 5.51
N ILE A 77 4.17 7.96 5.15
CA ILE A 77 4.26 8.38 3.73
C ILE A 77 5.39 7.64 3.03
N ALA A 78 6.59 7.59 3.60
CA ALA A 78 7.73 6.89 2.99
C ALA A 78 7.43 5.41 2.76
N ARG A 79 6.81 4.73 3.74
CA ARG A 79 6.36 3.34 3.61
C ARG A 79 5.26 3.17 2.56
N ALA A 80 4.32 4.12 2.50
CA ALA A 80 3.25 4.11 1.50
C ALA A 80 3.81 4.21 0.08
N LEU A 81 4.78 5.09 -0.17
CA LEU A 81 5.38 5.24 -1.49
C LEU A 81 6.03 3.93 -1.97
N SER A 82 6.84 3.29 -1.11
CA SER A 82 7.46 2.00 -1.43
C SER A 82 6.41 0.92 -1.70
N ARG A 83 5.35 0.85 -0.88
CA ARG A 83 4.27 -0.12 -1.06
C ARG A 83 3.49 0.13 -2.35
N CYS A 84 3.24 1.39 -2.68
CA CYS A 84 2.54 1.79 -3.91
C CYS A 84 3.32 1.36 -5.16
N GLU A 85 4.64 1.52 -5.16
CA GLU A 85 5.50 1.05 -6.25
C GLU A 85 5.37 -0.47 -6.45
N HIS A 86 5.51 -1.25 -5.38
CA HIS A 86 5.39 -2.71 -5.43
C HIS A 86 4.02 -3.18 -5.93
N VAL A 87 2.94 -2.56 -5.44
CA VAL A 87 1.56 -2.89 -5.87
C VAL A 87 1.36 -2.54 -7.34
N THR A 88 1.88 -1.39 -7.78
CA THR A 88 1.80 -0.97 -9.18
C THR A 88 2.48 -1.99 -10.09
N ASP A 89 3.68 -2.43 -9.73
CA ASP A 89 4.45 -3.39 -10.52
C ASP A 89 3.77 -4.75 -10.60
N LEU A 90 3.21 -5.22 -9.49
CA LEU A 90 2.43 -6.46 -9.45
C LEU A 90 1.21 -6.39 -10.38
N ILE A 91 0.46 -5.28 -10.34
CA ILE A 91 -0.73 -5.09 -11.18
C ILE A 91 -0.33 -5.07 -12.65
N VAL A 92 0.72 -4.33 -13.03
CA VAL A 92 1.21 -4.28 -14.41
C VAL A 92 1.58 -5.69 -14.89
N ALA A 93 2.35 -6.44 -14.11
CA ALA A 93 2.75 -7.80 -14.46
C ALA A 93 1.56 -8.76 -14.64
N VAL A 94 0.54 -8.67 -13.77
CA VAL A 94 -0.66 -9.50 -13.88
C VAL A 94 -1.49 -9.13 -15.11
N VAL A 95 -1.68 -7.83 -15.37
CA VAL A 95 -2.44 -7.34 -16.53
C VAL A 95 -1.76 -7.73 -17.85
N GLU A 96 -0.44 -7.62 -17.94
CA GLU A 96 0.32 -8.04 -19.12
C GLU A 96 0.23 -9.55 -19.36
N ARG A 97 0.30 -10.35 -18.28
CA ARG A 97 0.10 -11.81 -18.38
C ARG A 97 -1.29 -12.15 -18.89
N GLN A 98 -2.33 -11.49 -18.38
CA GLN A 98 -3.71 -11.74 -18.81
C GLN A 98 -3.87 -11.45 -20.30
N LYS A 99 -3.42 -10.28 -20.77
CA LYS A 99 -3.43 -9.93 -22.20
C LYS A 99 -2.70 -10.97 -23.06
N ARG A 100 -1.56 -11.48 -22.58
CA ARG A 100 -0.79 -12.51 -23.30
C ARG A 100 -1.51 -13.87 -23.34
N SER A 101 -2.24 -14.21 -22.29
CA SER A 101 -3.04 -15.44 -22.23
C SER A 101 -4.26 -15.38 -23.18
N GLU A 102 -4.90 -14.21 -23.29
CA GLU A 102 -5.96 -13.95 -24.27
C GLU A 102 -5.44 -14.01 -25.71
N MET A 103 -4.15 -13.76 -25.93
CA MET A 103 -3.44 -13.92 -27.21
C MET A 103 -2.86 -15.33 -27.44
N GLY A 104 -3.14 -16.32 -26.57
CA GLY A 104 -2.85 -17.73 -26.84
C GLY A 104 -1.43 -18.23 -26.49
N VAL A 105 -0.68 -17.57 -25.60
CA VAL A 105 0.63 -18.07 -25.13
C VAL A 105 0.54 -18.59 -23.70
N THR A 106 0.69 -19.90 -23.51
CA THR A 106 0.58 -20.59 -22.21
C THR A 106 1.77 -20.38 -21.27
N SER A 107 1.41 -19.95 -20.04
CA SER A 107 1.99 -20.12 -18.69
C SER A 107 3.52 -20.21 -18.47
N VAL A 108 4.06 -19.19 -17.79
CA VAL A 108 5.17 -19.34 -16.83
C VAL A 108 4.58 -19.22 -15.43
N PRO A 109 4.88 -20.12 -14.48
CA PRO A 109 4.42 -20.00 -13.11
C PRO A 109 4.99 -18.73 -12.46
N VAL A 110 4.14 -18.02 -11.73
CA VAL A 110 4.59 -16.94 -10.84
C VAL A 110 5.19 -17.62 -9.62
N GLU A 111 6.51 -17.59 -9.50
CA GLU A 111 7.06 -17.54 -8.15
C GLU A 111 6.55 -16.23 -7.56
N ILE A 112 5.56 -16.33 -6.67
CA ILE A 112 5.33 -15.28 -5.68
C ILE A 112 6.56 -15.41 -4.78
N THR A 113 7.69 -14.85 -5.21
CA THR A 113 8.75 -14.54 -4.27
C THR A 113 8.08 -13.58 -3.31
N ASN A 114 7.74 -14.11 -2.13
CA ASN A 114 7.27 -13.32 -1.02
C ASN A 114 8.34 -12.25 -0.82
N PRO A 115 8.13 -11.01 -1.29
CA PRO A 115 9.18 -10.02 -1.27
C PRO A 115 9.10 -9.49 0.15
N ASN A 116 9.79 -10.19 1.04
CA ASN A 116 10.06 -9.88 2.44
C ASN A 116 9.17 -8.77 2.98
N VAL A 117 8.20 -9.15 3.83
CA VAL A 117 7.76 -8.28 4.92
C VAL A 117 9.02 -7.65 5.47
N PRO A 118 9.23 -6.32 5.37
CA PRO A 118 10.32 -5.71 6.10
C PRO A 118 9.88 -5.75 7.56
N ASP A 119 10.19 -6.85 8.23
CA ASP A 119 10.41 -6.88 9.68
C ASP A 119 11.68 -6.05 9.96
N HIS A 120 11.60 -4.76 9.67
CA HIS A 120 12.29 -3.76 10.44
C HIS A 120 11.26 -3.17 11.40
N VAL A 121 10.96 -3.99 12.42
CA VAL A 121 10.97 -3.46 13.79
C VAL A 121 12.33 -2.78 13.93
N PRO A 122 12.41 -1.44 14.03
CA PRO A 122 13.69 -0.81 14.33
C PRO A 122 14.17 -1.44 15.64
N LYS A 123 15.38 -1.99 15.61
CA LYS A 123 16.09 -2.39 16.83
C LYS A 123 16.05 -1.18 17.75
N VAL A 124 15.42 -1.34 18.91
CA VAL A 124 15.55 -0.42 20.02
C VAL A 124 17.03 -0.41 20.34
N GLU A 125 17.73 0.66 19.96
CA GLU A 125 19.00 0.97 20.56
C GLU A 125 18.68 1.32 22.01
N GLU A 126 18.98 0.38 22.91
CA GLU A 126 19.05 0.61 24.34
C GLU A 126 20.14 1.66 24.56
N GLU A 127 19.74 2.93 24.61
CA GLU A 127 20.59 3.97 25.16
C GLU A 127 20.60 3.76 26.68
N GLU A 128 21.61 3.04 27.15
CA GLU A 128 21.96 2.95 28.57
C GLU A 128 22.17 4.38 29.09
N MET A 129 21.15 4.90 29.77
CA MET A 129 21.27 6.09 30.60
C MET A 129 22.08 5.71 31.84
N SER A 130 23.40 5.77 31.71
CA SER A 130 24.32 5.80 32.83
C SER A 130 24.13 7.12 33.59
N ILE A 131 23.40 7.02 34.69
CA ILE A 131 23.42 7.99 35.77
C ILE A 131 24.76 7.87 36.50
N GLY A 132 25.62 8.87 36.31
CA GLY A 132 26.85 9.12 37.06
C GLY A 132 27.14 10.61 37.08
#